data_AF-A0A8K0NI22-F1
#
_entry.id   AF-A0A8K0NI22-F1
#
_cell.length_a   1.000
_cell.length_b   1.000
_cell.length_c   1.000
_cell.angle_alpha   90.00
_cell.angle_beta   90.00
_cell.angle_gamma   90.00
#
_symmetry.space_group_name_H-M   'P 1'
#
loop_
_entity.id
_entity.type
_entity.pdbx_description
1 polymer ?
#
loop_
_entity_poly.entity_id
_entity_poly.type
_entity_poly.pdbx_seq_one_letter_code
_entity_poly.pdbx_strand_id
1 'polypeptide(L)'
;MTDKMSGRSRGFGYVDFDTIANATKAYEGLQDFELDNRTLNLDYANARPDGNAQDRAADRAKKHGDTVSPPSDTLFVGNLPFDVDQDIVHNFFSEVAEPTSIRLPTDP
;
A
#
# COMPACT_ATOMS: atom_id res chain seq x y z
N MET A 1 2.20 -24.89 17.74
CA MET A 1 0.85 -24.90 17.14
C MET A 1 0.75 -23.66 16.29
N THR A 2 0.93 -23.79 14.97
CA THR A 2 0.88 -22.66 14.04
C THR A 2 -0.57 -22.52 13.60
N ASP A 3 -1.26 -21.54 14.16
CA ASP A 3 -2.65 -21.24 13.83
C ASP A 3 -2.74 -20.88 12.34
N LYS A 4 -3.37 -21.80 11.59
CA LYS A 4 -3.44 -21.88 10.12
C LYS A 4 -4.86 -21.54 9.63
N MET A 5 -5.65 -20.83 10.44
CA MET A 5 -7.06 -20.54 10.14
C MET A 5 -7.39 -19.05 10.09
N SER A 6 -6.48 -18.16 10.47
CA SER A 6 -6.86 -16.77 10.75
C SER A 6 -6.82 -15.82 9.55
N GLY A 7 -6.59 -16.27 8.31
CA GLY A 7 -6.53 -15.37 7.14
C GLY A 7 -5.61 -14.17 7.38
N ARG A 8 -4.48 -14.40 8.07
CA ARG A 8 -3.62 -13.34 8.61
C ARG A 8 -3.11 -12.48 7.46
N SER A 9 -3.37 -11.17 7.55
CA SER A 9 -2.72 -10.15 6.73
C SER A 9 -1.22 -10.43 6.71
N ARG A 10 -0.60 -10.47 5.53
CA ARG A 10 0.83 -10.78 5.40
C ARG A 10 1.76 -9.68 5.96
N GLY A 11 1.21 -8.74 6.73
CA GLY A 11 1.88 -7.56 7.27
C GLY A 11 2.14 -6.48 6.23
N PHE A 12 1.45 -6.55 5.08
CA PHE A 12 1.54 -5.53 4.04
C PHE A 12 0.25 -5.44 3.21
N GLY A 13 0.03 -4.28 2.60
CA GLY A 13 -1.11 -3.98 1.73
C GLY A 13 -0.77 -2.89 0.71
N TYR A 14 -1.71 -2.67 -0.21
CA TYR A 14 -1.66 -1.60 -1.20
C TYR A 14 -2.93 -0.77 -1.10
N VAL A 15 -2.78 0.54 -1.16
CA VAL A 15 -3.85 1.52 -1.08
C VAL A 15 -3.77 2.41 -2.31
N ASP A 16 -4.82 2.45 -3.09
CA ASP A 16 -4.98 3.23 -4.31
C ASP A 16 -5.82 4.47 -3.99
N PHE A 17 -5.39 5.64 -4.44
CA PHE A 17 -6.05 6.92 -4.21
C PHE A 17 -6.53 7.51 -5.54
N ASP A 18 -7.52 8.41 -5.48
CA ASP A 18 -8.00 9.12 -6.66
C ASP A 18 -6.96 10.11 -7.22
N THR A 19 -6.11 10.67 -6.34
CA THR A 19 -5.10 11.65 -6.74
C THR A 19 -3.76 11.39 -6.06
N ILE A 20 -2.69 11.72 -6.78
CA ILE A 20 -1.31 11.69 -6.26
C ILE A 20 -1.18 12.60 -5.03
N ALA A 21 -1.87 13.75 -5.01
CA ALA A 21 -1.82 14.67 -3.87
C ALA A 21 -2.37 14.04 -2.58
N ASN A 22 -3.42 13.22 -2.70
CA ASN A 22 -4.00 12.49 -1.58
C ASN A 22 -3.06 11.39 -1.09
N ALA A 23 -2.46 10.63 -2.02
CA ALA A 23 -1.44 9.65 -1.70
C ALA A 23 -0.22 10.29 -1.01
N THR A 24 0.26 11.43 -1.48
CA THR A 24 1.39 12.13 -0.84
C THR A 24 1.07 12.60 0.57
N LYS A 25 -0.12 13.17 0.80
CA LYS A 25 -0.54 13.56 2.16
C LYS A 25 -0.61 12.37 3.11
N ALA A 26 -1.19 11.27 2.64
CA ALA A 26 -1.28 10.04 3.41
C ALA A 26 0.13 9.48 3.71
N TYR A 27 1.02 9.48 2.72
CA TYR A 27 2.41 9.10 2.90
C TYR A 27 3.08 9.99 3.95
N GLU A 28 3.11 11.31 3.79
CA GLU A 28 3.82 12.21 4.71
C GLU A 28 3.22 12.22 6.12
N GLY A 29 1.90 12.02 6.26
CA GLY A 29 1.21 12.04 7.55
C GLY A 29 1.27 10.72 8.32
N LEU A 30 1.37 9.58 7.62
CA LEU A 30 1.25 8.24 8.20
C LEU A 30 2.55 7.42 8.07
N GLN A 31 3.56 7.95 7.38
CA GLN A 31 4.88 7.35 7.26
C GLN A 31 5.56 7.30 8.62
N ASP A 32 6.18 6.17 8.94
CA ASP A 32 6.84 5.93 10.23
C ASP A 32 5.90 6.00 11.45
N PHE A 33 4.59 5.82 11.25
CA PHE A 33 3.63 5.77 12.35
C PHE A 33 3.80 4.50 13.20
N GLU A 34 3.81 4.61 14.52
CA GLU A 34 3.93 3.47 15.42
C GLU A 34 2.55 2.89 15.76
N LEU A 35 2.27 1.68 15.27
CA LEU A 35 1.06 0.93 15.57
C LEU A 35 1.43 -0.40 16.25
N ASP A 36 0.92 -0.62 17.46
CA ASP A 36 1.20 -1.84 18.25
C ASP A 36 2.70 -2.12 18.45
N ASN A 37 3.48 -1.06 18.72
CA ASN A 37 4.94 -1.11 18.87
C ASN A 37 5.68 -1.58 17.59
N ARG A 38 5.05 -1.35 16.42
CA ARG A 38 5.61 -1.60 15.09
C ARG A 38 5.49 -0.34 14.22
N THR A 39 6.59 0.07 13.60
CA THR A 39 6.64 1.24 12.72
C THR A 39 6.08 0.90 11.34
N LEU A 40 5.01 1.54 10.92
CA LEU A 40 4.45 1.40 9.59
C LEU A 40 5.42 1.98 8.55
N ASN A 41 5.65 1.23 7.49
CA ASN A 41 6.48 1.68 6.39
C ASN A 41 5.61 1.90 5.16
N LEU A 42 5.37 3.16 4.80
CA LEU A 42 4.72 3.50 3.55
C LEU A 42 5.78 3.62 2.45
N ASP A 43 5.40 3.33 1.22
CA ASP A 43 6.22 3.58 0.05
C ASP A 43 5.31 3.92 -1.12
N TYR A 44 5.77 4.74 -2.06
CA TYR A 44 5.04 4.93 -3.30
C TYR A 44 5.16 3.66 -4.14
N ALA A 45 4.07 2.89 -4.20
CA ALA A 45 4.02 1.77 -5.11
C ALA A 45 4.05 2.36 -6.52
N ASN A 46 4.79 1.73 -7.44
CA ASN A 46 4.71 2.08 -8.86
C ASN A 46 3.25 1.94 -9.30
N ALA A 47 2.53 3.05 -9.34
CA ALA A 47 1.15 3.09 -9.77
C ALA A 47 1.10 2.53 -11.18
N ARG A 48 0.01 1.81 -11.42
CA ARG A 48 -0.39 1.45 -12.77
C ARG A 48 -0.66 2.80 -13.46
N PRO A 49 0.08 3.21 -14.50
CA PRO A 49 -0.45 4.28 -15.32
C PRO A 49 -1.81 3.80 -15.85
N ASP A 50 -2.80 4.68 -15.88
CA ASP A 50 -4.15 4.55 -16.45
C ASP A 50 -4.19 4.15 -17.95
N GLY A 51 -3.18 3.43 -18.42
CA GLY A 51 -3.09 2.81 -19.72
C GLY A 51 -3.38 1.32 -19.62
N ASN A 52 -4.27 0.88 -20.51
CA ASN A 52 -4.65 -0.49 -20.85
C ASN A 52 -3.61 -1.57 -20.46
N ALA A 53 -4.10 -2.67 -19.86
CA ALA A 53 -3.30 -3.80 -19.35
C ALA A 53 -2.38 -4.50 -20.39
N GLN A 54 -2.48 -4.15 -21.68
CA GLN A 54 -1.79 -4.80 -22.79
C GLN A 54 -0.37 -4.27 -23.05
N ASP A 55 -0.04 -3.04 -22.63
CA ASP A 55 1.29 -2.42 -22.90
C ASP A 55 2.38 -2.80 -21.87
N ARG A 56 2.03 -3.49 -20.78
CA ARG A 56 2.92 -3.66 -19.61
C ARG A 56 3.82 -4.89 -19.62
N ALA A 57 3.81 -5.73 -20.64
CA ALA A 57 4.76 -6.84 -20.71
C ALA A 57 6.17 -6.38 -21.16
N ALA A 58 6.27 -5.23 -21.84
CA ALA A 58 7.51 -4.76 -22.44
C ALA A 58 8.35 -3.83 -21.54
N ASP A 59 7.74 -3.13 -20.58
CA ASP A 59 8.44 -2.11 -19.77
C ASP A 59 9.10 -2.67 -18.49
N ARG A 60 8.62 -3.83 -18.00
CA ARG A 60 9.17 -4.49 -16.79
C ARG A 60 10.62 -4.96 -16.92
N ALA A 61 11.16 -5.04 -18.13
CA ALA A 61 12.50 -5.56 -18.36
C ALA A 61 13.63 -4.50 -18.30
N LYS A 62 13.32 -3.21 -18.12
CA LYS A 62 14.32 -2.14 -18.33
C LYS A 62 14.73 -1.28 -17.14
N LYS A 63 14.02 -1.31 -16.01
CA LYS A 63 14.30 -0.35 -14.93
C LYS A 63 14.27 -0.97 -13.54
N HIS A 64 15.16 -1.93 -13.31
CA HIS A 64 15.68 -2.17 -11.97
C HIS A 64 16.81 -1.16 -11.73
N GLY A 65 16.54 -0.10 -10.98
CA GLY A 65 17.53 0.92 -10.67
C GLY A 65 16.97 1.94 -9.70
N ASP A 66 17.14 1.66 -8.41
CA ASP A 66 17.32 2.62 -7.31
C ASP A 66 16.92 4.07 -7.64
N THR A 67 15.63 4.37 -7.59
CA THR A 67 15.14 5.75 -7.50
C THR A 67 13.79 5.70 -6.82
N VAL A 68 13.61 6.55 -5.81
CA VAL A 68 12.32 6.79 -5.16
C VAL A 68 11.25 6.87 -6.25
N SER A 69 10.29 5.95 -6.19
CA SER A 69 9.23 5.87 -7.21
C SER A 69 8.59 7.26 -7.36
N PRO A 70 8.27 7.73 -8.58
CA PRO A 70 7.58 8.99 -8.75
C PRO A 70 6.29 9.00 -7.89
N PRO A 71 5.89 10.16 -7.34
CA PRO A 71 4.71 10.23 -6.49
C PRO A 71 3.53 9.67 -7.27
N SER A 72 2.99 8.58 -6.74
CA SER A 72 2.03 7.69 -7.39
C SER A 72 0.71 7.76 -6.63
N ASP A 73 -0.40 7.52 -7.32
CA ASP A 73 -1.72 7.36 -6.70
C ASP A 73 -1.81 6.09 -5.84
N THR A 74 -0.90 5.13 -5.99
CA THR A 74 -0.86 3.92 -5.18
C THR A 74 0.23 4.01 -4.10
N LEU A 75 -0.15 3.81 -2.84
CA LEU A 75 0.76 3.59 -1.71
C LEU A 75 0.87 2.11 -1.36
N PHE A 76 2.10 1.65 -1.19
CA PHE A 76 2.41 0.42 -0.48
C PHE A 76 2.44 0.71 1.01
N VAL A 77 1.83 -0.18 1.79
CA VAL A 77 1.83 -0.12 3.26
C VAL A 77 2.47 -1.41 3.75
N GLY A 78 3.64 -1.30 4.35
CA GLY A 78 4.44 -2.39 4.88
C GLY A 78 4.55 -2.33 6.41
N ASN A 79 4.94 -3.46 6.99
CA ASN A 79 5.09 -3.64 8.44
C ASN A 79 3.80 -3.38 9.24
N LEU A 80 2.64 -3.61 8.62
CA LEU A 80 1.37 -3.57 9.32
C LEU A 80 1.29 -4.67 10.39
N PRO A 81 0.66 -4.41 11.55
CA PRO A 81 0.31 -5.44 12.50
C PRO A 81 -0.54 -6.52 11.85
N PHE A 82 -0.42 -7.75 12.35
CA PHE A 82 -1.23 -8.88 11.87
C PHE A 82 -2.72 -8.75 12.22
N ASP A 83 -3.03 -7.85 13.15
CA ASP A 83 -4.39 -7.52 13.60
C ASP A 83 -5.06 -6.43 12.74
N VAL A 84 -4.32 -5.83 11.81
CA VAL A 84 -4.87 -4.78 10.94
C VAL A 84 -5.51 -5.36 9.69
N ASP A 85 -6.80 -5.04 9.53
CA ASP A 85 -7.64 -5.43 8.41
C ASP A 85 -7.89 -4.28 7.41
N GLN A 86 -8.55 -4.60 6.31
CA GLN A 86 -8.89 -3.65 5.24
C GLN A 86 -9.74 -2.48 5.71
N ASP A 87 -10.72 -2.73 6.57
CA ASP A 87 -11.57 -1.67 7.12
C ASP A 87 -10.78 -0.70 8.02
N ILE A 88 -9.81 -1.20 8.79
CA ILE A 88 -8.96 -0.37 9.65
C ILE A 88 -8.07 0.51 8.78
N VAL A 89 -7.39 -0.09 7.79
CA VAL A 89 -6.59 0.65 6.82
C VAL A 89 -7.45 1.69 6.12
N HIS A 90 -8.64 1.33 5.64
CA HIS A 90 -9.55 2.25 4.99
C HIS A 90 -9.88 3.46 5.85
N ASN A 91 -10.31 3.24 7.09
CA ASN A 91 -10.69 4.32 8.00
C ASN A 91 -9.48 5.19 8.37
N PHE A 92 -8.31 4.58 8.57
CA PHE A 92 -7.08 5.28 8.91
C PHE A 92 -6.61 6.18 7.78
N PHE A 93 -6.63 5.67 6.54
CA PHE A 93 -6.30 6.48 5.38
C PHE A 93 -7.36 7.54 5.11
N SER A 94 -8.65 7.22 5.27
CA SER A 94 -9.78 8.15 5.09
C SER A 94 -9.72 9.39 6.00
N GLU A 95 -8.98 9.35 7.11
CA GLU A 95 -8.76 10.53 7.97
C GLU A 95 -7.93 11.61 7.25
N VAL A 96 -7.02 11.19 6.35
CA VAL A 96 -6.13 12.07 5.59
C VAL A 96 -6.60 12.20 4.13
N ALA A 97 -6.99 11.08 3.53
CA ALA A 97 -7.35 10.92 2.13
C ALA A 97 -8.23 9.68 1.91
N GLU A 98 -9.35 9.82 1.23
CA GLU A 98 -10.20 8.67 0.88
C GLU A 98 -9.51 7.78 -0.18
N PRO A 99 -9.27 6.49 0.13
CA PRO A 99 -8.69 5.56 -0.83
C PRO A 99 -9.77 4.97 -1.76
N THR A 100 -9.48 4.91 -3.06
CA THR A 100 -10.35 4.33 -4.09
C THR A 100 -10.38 2.80 -4.03
N SER A 101 -9.24 2.17 -3.73
CA SER A 101 -9.13 0.72 -3.68
C SER A 101 -8.07 0.27 -2.68
N ILE A 102 -8.39 -0.76 -1.89
CA ILE A 102 -7.45 -1.32 -0.92
C ILE A 102 -7.28 -2.81 -1.22
N ARG A 103 -6.03 -3.25 -1.17
CA ARG A 103 -5.66 -4.64 -1.40
C ARG A 103 -4.72 -5.11 -0.30
N LEU A 104 -5.23 -5.94 0.59
CA LEU A 104 -4.44 -6.62 1.62
C LEU A 104 -4.34 -8.11 1.28
N PRO A 105 -3.19 -8.58 0.75
CA PRO A 105 -2.98 -10.00 0.55
C PRO A 105 -2.90 -10.73 1.90
N THR A 106 -3.85 -11.61 2.13
CA THR A 106 -3.91 -12.55 3.27
C THR A 106 -3.46 -13.95 2.80
N ASP A 107 -2.82 -14.73 3.68
CA ASP A 107 -2.43 -16.12 3.38
C ASP A 107 -3.59 -17.07 3.72
N PRO A 108 -3.97 -18.04 2.84
CA PRO A 108 -5.09 -18.96 3.05
C PRO A 108 -4.80 -20.09 4.05
#